data_AF-A0A2T8HLX1-F1
#
_entry.id   AF-A0A2T8HLX1-F1
#
_cell.length_a   1.000
_cell.length_b   1.000
_cell.length_c   1.000
_cell.angle_alpha   90.00
_cell.angle_beta   90.00
_cell.angle_gamma   90.00
#
_symmetry.space_group_name_H-M   'P 1'
#
loop_
_entity.id
_entity.type
_entity.pdbx_description
1 polymer ?
#
loop_
_entity_poly.entity_id
_entity_poly.type
_entity_poly.pdbx_seq_one_letter_code
_entity_poly.pdbx_strand_id
1 'polypeptide(L)'
;MKRYLLSFCLIIIYTLNTQAQNRQLHGVYKMDTDKTHTLWLFVDGYSSMIHYTDKQYLSTTGGPFTFNGDAISVQTEYNDIDSASVGKTMNYPLKWEGENLKDNSGNIWVKQPNKPNALDGLWRITGRQQNGEMSTMPRGDRKTIKLLVDGHFQWIAINPAQHGFYGTGGGQYSFKNNKYSEHLLFFSRDNTRVGSSLQFDGEIKDGKWHHTGMSSKGDDIHEIWSKETE
;
A
#
# COMPACT_ATOMS: atom_id res chain seq x y z
N MET A 1 38.72 60.67 -36.88
CA MET A 1 37.60 60.73 -35.92
C MET A 1 37.24 59.31 -35.50
N LYS A 2 37.31 59.03 -34.20
CA LYS A 2 37.29 57.67 -33.60
C LYS A 2 35.93 56.99 -33.81
N ARG A 3 35.93 55.76 -34.34
CA ARG A 3 34.76 54.88 -34.41
C ARG A 3 34.65 54.11 -33.10
N TYR A 4 33.58 54.33 -32.34
CA TYR A 4 33.26 53.53 -31.17
C TYR A 4 32.46 52.30 -31.64
N LEU A 5 33.05 51.11 -31.53
CA LEU A 5 32.31 49.85 -31.62
C LEU A 5 31.55 49.67 -30.31
N LEU A 6 30.22 49.81 -30.34
CA LEU A 6 29.36 49.36 -29.25
C LEU A 6 29.33 47.83 -29.29
N SER A 7 30.01 47.19 -28.33
CA SER A 7 29.88 45.75 -28.11
C SER A 7 28.59 45.48 -27.33
N PHE A 8 27.59 44.94 -28.01
CA PHE A 8 26.31 44.55 -27.39
C PHE A 8 26.52 43.18 -26.72
N CYS A 9 26.73 43.19 -25.41
CA CYS A 9 26.87 41.97 -24.63
C CYS A 9 25.48 41.34 -24.45
N LEU A 10 25.19 40.28 -25.21
CA LEU A 10 23.94 39.54 -25.15
C LEU A 10 23.94 38.68 -23.86
N ILE A 11 23.29 39.17 -22.80
CA ILE A 11 23.08 38.38 -21.58
C ILE A 11 21.99 37.35 -21.87
N ILE A 12 22.39 36.11 -22.13
CA ILE A 12 21.47 34.96 -22.23
C ILE A 12 21.03 34.61 -20.81
N ILE A 13 19.82 35.04 -20.44
CA ILE A 13 19.15 34.61 -19.22
C ILE A 13 18.67 33.17 -19.49
N TYR A 14 19.41 32.18 -19.00
CA TYR A 14 18.92 30.81 -18.92
C TYR A 14 17.82 30.79 -17.85
N THR A 15 16.56 30.85 -18.28
CA THR A 15 15.45 30.46 -17.42
C THR A 15 15.59 28.97 -17.15
N LEU A 16 16.10 28.63 -15.97
CA LEU A 16 15.98 27.29 -15.41
C LEU A 16 14.49 27.02 -15.25
N ASN A 17 13.90 26.34 -16.23
CA ASN A 17 12.62 25.68 -16.04
C ASN A 17 12.85 24.60 -14.98
N THR A 18 12.59 24.92 -13.72
CA THR A 18 12.36 23.91 -12.70
C THR A 18 11.08 23.18 -13.11
N GLN A 19 11.22 22.12 -13.92
CA GLN A 19 10.20 21.09 -13.93
C GLN A 19 10.14 20.60 -12.49
N ALA A 20 9.02 20.86 -11.81
CA ALA A 20 8.70 20.13 -10.60
C ALA A 20 8.80 18.65 -10.98
N GLN A 21 9.81 17.94 -10.47
CA GLN A 21 9.85 16.50 -10.62
C GLN A 21 8.53 16.01 -10.04
N ASN A 22 7.70 15.41 -10.89
CA ASN A 22 6.41 14.88 -10.49
C ASN A 22 6.69 13.65 -9.62
N ARG A 23 7.03 13.89 -8.35
CA ARG A 23 7.46 12.87 -7.42
C ARG A 23 6.25 12.04 -7.05
N GLN A 24 6.15 10.87 -7.68
CA GLN A 24 5.08 9.93 -7.40
C GLN A 24 5.19 9.43 -5.95
N LEU A 25 4.09 9.52 -5.22
CA LEU A 25 3.99 8.97 -3.90
C LEU A 25 3.91 7.43 -4.00
N HIS A 26 4.93 6.76 -3.47
CA HIS A 26 5.06 5.31 -3.51
C HIS A 26 5.80 4.79 -2.28
N GLY A 27 5.42 3.60 -1.83
CA GLY A 27 6.00 2.83 -0.76
C GLY A 27 5.42 3.11 0.61
N VAL A 28 6.20 2.86 1.66
CA VAL A 28 5.68 2.82 3.05
C VAL A 28 6.14 4.03 3.84
N TYR A 29 5.20 4.62 4.57
CA TYR A 29 5.45 5.71 5.51
C TYR A 29 4.94 5.31 6.89
N LYS A 30 5.70 5.64 7.93
CA LYS A 30 5.38 5.26 9.30
C LYS A 30 5.33 6.48 10.20
N MET A 31 4.37 6.48 11.11
CA MET A 31 4.29 7.44 12.21
C MET A 31 4.02 6.66 13.51
N ASP A 32 4.82 6.93 14.53
CA ASP A 32 4.64 6.33 15.86
C ASP A 32 4.19 7.43 16.83
N THR A 33 3.15 7.14 17.63
CA THR A 33 2.65 8.05 18.66
C THR A 33 2.31 7.24 19.91
N ASP A 34 3.01 7.51 21.00
CA ASP A 34 2.97 6.72 22.23
C ASP A 34 3.19 5.22 21.99
N LYS A 35 2.11 4.43 22.03
CA LYS A 35 2.10 2.97 21.82
C LYS A 35 1.50 2.56 20.48
N THR A 36 1.07 3.53 19.68
CA THR A 36 0.41 3.31 18.40
C THR A 36 1.41 3.47 17.28
N HIS A 37 1.49 2.44 16.46
CA HIS A 37 2.18 2.44 15.18
C HIS A 37 1.16 2.69 14.08
N THR A 38 1.48 3.62 13.19
CA THR A 38 0.70 3.89 11.99
C THR A 38 1.56 3.59 10.78
N LEU A 39 1.10 2.69 9.92
CA LEU A 39 1.68 2.43 8.60
C LEU A 39 0.76 2.99 7.53
N TRP A 40 1.33 3.65 6.53
CA TRP A 40 0.63 4.06 5.33
C TRP A 40 1.36 3.55 4.09
N LEU A 41 0.73 2.60 3.42
CA LEU A 41 1.23 1.95 2.21
C LEU A 41 0.66 2.67 0.99
N PHE A 42 1.51 2.95 0.00
CA PHE A 42 1.13 3.49 -1.30
C PHE A 42 1.73 2.65 -2.42
N VAL A 43 0.88 1.97 -3.21
CA VAL A 43 1.33 1.13 -4.32
C VAL A 43 0.25 1.05 -5.38
N ASP A 44 0.65 1.10 -6.65
CA ASP A 44 -0.25 1.00 -7.82
C ASP A 44 -1.50 1.91 -7.74
N GLY A 45 -1.34 3.14 -7.24
CA GLY A 45 -2.43 4.10 -7.10
C GLY A 45 -3.43 3.79 -5.99
N TYR A 46 -3.14 2.83 -5.12
CA TYR A 46 -3.95 2.44 -3.98
C TYR A 46 -3.22 2.72 -2.66
N SER A 47 -3.97 3.21 -1.69
CA SER A 47 -3.45 3.54 -0.36
C SER A 47 -4.09 2.69 0.71
N SER A 48 -3.33 2.36 1.75
CA SER A 48 -3.89 1.81 2.97
C SER A 48 -3.17 2.36 4.19
N MET A 49 -3.95 2.92 5.11
CA MET A 49 -3.50 3.38 6.41
C MET A 49 -3.96 2.38 7.48
N ILE A 50 -3.03 1.95 8.33
CA ILE A 50 -3.23 0.92 9.35
C ILE A 50 -2.74 1.45 10.69
N HIS A 51 -3.57 1.34 11.71
CA HIS A 51 -3.20 1.64 13.09
C HIS A 51 -3.14 0.33 13.89
N TYR A 52 -2.06 0.13 14.61
CA TYR A 52 -1.86 -1.02 15.48
C TYR A 52 -0.94 -0.66 16.65
N THR A 53 -0.83 -1.55 17.63
CA THR A 53 0.17 -1.50 18.71
C THR A 53 1.01 -2.77 18.62
N ASP A 54 2.07 -2.89 19.43
CA ASP A 54 2.85 -4.14 19.56
C ASP A 54 2.01 -5.41 19.81
N LYS A 55 0.78 -5.27 20.33
CA LYS A 55 -0.05 -6.40 20.75
C LYS A 55 -1.36 -6.56 20.02
N GLN A 56 -1.83 -5.54 19.30
CA GLN A 56 -3.17 -5.57 18.71
C GLN A 56 -3.31 -4.66 17.51
N TYR A 57 -4.14 -5.12 16.57
CA TYR A 57 -4.74 -4.29 15.54
C TYR A 57 -5.71 -3.26 16.14
N LEU A 58 -5.78 -2.05 15.58
CA LEU A 58 -6.70 -1.00 16.01
C LEU A 58 -7.72 -0.61 14.93
N SER A 59 -7.25 -0.22 13.74
CA SER A 59 -8.13 0.19 12.63
C SER A 59 -7.40 0.24 11.29
N THR A 60 -8.17 0.32 10.20
CA THR A 60 -7.64 0.54 8.86
C THR A 60 -8.63 1.29 7.97
N THR A 61 -8.09 2.16 7.12
CA THR A 61 -8.84 2.80 6.05
C THR A 61 -7.99 2.90 4.79
N GLY A 62 -8.62 2.84 3.63
CA GLY A 62 -7.89 2.88 2.37
C GLY A 62 -8.79 2.85 1.16
N GLY A 63 -8.14 2.91 0.00
CA GLY A 63 -8.78 3.13 -1.27
C GLY A 63 -7.83 3.68 -2.33
N PRO A 64 -8.29 3.80 -3.58
CA PRO A 64 -7.59 4.53 -4.62
C PRO A 64 -7.23 5.94 -4.15
N PHE A 65 -6.04 6.41 -4.48
CA PHE A 65 -5.58 7.73 -4.07
C PHE A 65 -5.00 8.54 -5.23
N THR A 66 -5.03 9.86 -5.05
CA THR A 66 -4.24 10.81 -5.83
C THR A 66 -3.43 11.68 -4.90
N PHE A 67 -2.27 12.14 -5.35
CA PHE A 67 -1.44 13.08 -4.61
C PHE A 67 -1.00 14.22 -5.52
N ASN A 68 -1.31 15.45 -5.12
CA ASN A 68 -1.01 16.65 -5.91
C ASN A 68 0.23 17.43 -5.40
N GLY A 69 0.93 16.91 -4.39
CA GLY A 69 2.07 17.57 -3.74
C GLY A 69 1.74 18.24 -2.41
N ASP A 70 0.48 18.63 -2.19
CA ASP A 70 0.01 19.31 -0.98
C ASP A 70 -1.05 18.52 -0.20
N ALA A 71 -1.73 17.58 -0.85
CA ALA A 71 -2.74 16.74 -0.23
C ALA A 71 -2.83 15.37 -0.90
N ILE A 72 -3.09 14.35 -0.09
CA ILE A 72 -3.51 13.03 -0.53
C ILE A 72 -5.04 13.00 -0.49
N SER A 73 -5.67 12.69 -1.62
CA SER A 73 -7.11 12.44 -1.70
C SER A 73 -7.34 10.94 -1.85
N VAL A 74 -8.05 10.32 -0.91
CA VAL A 74 -8.36 8.88 -0.91
C VAL A 74 -9.85 8.70 -1.16
N GLN A 75 -10.21 7.98 -2.21
CA GLN A 75 -11.59 7.49 -2.41
C GLN A 75 -11.79 6.27 -1.51
N THR A 76 -12.45 6.45 -0.37
CA THR A 76 -12.53 5.43 0.67
C THR A 76 -13.35 4.22 0.23
N GLU A 77 -12.69 3.09 0.01
CA GLU A 77 -13.34 1.80 -0.25
C GLU A 77 -13.62 1.02 1.04
N TYR A 78 -12.89 1.32 2.11
CA TYR A 78 -13.11 0.77 3.43
C TYR A 78 -12.64 1.71 4.54
N ASN A 79 -13.35 1.63 5.66
CA ASN A 79 -12.98 2.19 6.94
C ASN A 79 -13.70 1.34 7.99
N ASP A 80 -12.95 0.59 8.78
CA ASP A 80 -13.52 -0.41 9.68
C ASP A 80 -14.09 0.18 10.98
N ILE A 81 -13.73 1.42 11.30
CA ILE A 81 -14.24 2.15 12.47
C ILE A 81 -15.30 3.20 12.11
N ASP A 82 -15.37 3.65 10.85
CA ASP A 82 -16.39 4.58 10.34
C ASP A 82 -16.86 4.18 8.94
N SER A 83 -17.83 3.28 8.87
CA SER A 83 -18.41 2.81 7.61
C SER A 83 -19.20 3.90 6.86
N ALA A 84 -19.57 5.01 7.51
CA ALA A 84 -20.24 6.13 6.85
C ALA A 84 -19.27 6.96 5.99
N SER A 85 -17.96 6.75 6.12
CA SER A 85 -16.95 7.34 5.23
C SER A 85 -16.77 6.58 3.91
N VAL A 86 -17.23 5.33 3.83
CA VAL A 86 -17.11 4.53 2.59
C VAL A 86 -17.90 5.19 1.46
N GLY A 87 -17.27 5.27 0.28
CA GLY A 87 -17.79 5.97 -0.90
C GLY A 87 -17.52 7.48 -0.93
N LYS A 88 -16.94 8.06 0.15
CA LYS A 88 -16.52 9.47 0.18
C LYS A 88 -15.04 9.62 -0.19
N THR A 89 -14.66 10.84 -0.55
CA THR A 89 -13.25 11.21 -0.71
C THR A 89 -12.75 11.90 0.55
N MET A 90 -11.75 11.28 1.20
CA MET A 90 -11.06 11.86 2.35
C MET A 90 -9.81 12.60 1.88
N ASN A 91 -9.61 13.82 2.38
CA ASN A 91 -8.46 14.64 2.04
C ASN A 91 -7.53 14.76 3.25
N TYR A 92 -6.25 14.43 3.04
CA TYR A 92 -5.19 14.50 4.03
C TYR A 92 -4.15 15.52 3.59
N PRO A 93 -4.17 16.74 4.15
CA PRO A 93 -3.16 17.76 3.86
C PRO A 93 -1.78 17.30 4.32
N LEU A 94 -0.89 17.06 3.36
CA LEU A 94 0.42 16.45 3.55
C LEU A 94 1.39 17.00 2.53
N LYS A 95 2.58 17.39 2.98
CA LYS A 95 3.64 17.93 2.13
C LYS A 95 4.91 17.11 2.26
N TRP A 96 5.74 17.16 1.23
CA TRP A 96 7.08 16.59 1.31
C TRP A 96 7.94 17.31 2.34
N GLU A 97 8.65 16.55 3.17
CA GLU A 97 9.75 17.02 4.01
C GLU A 97 10.97 16.12 3.75
N GLY A 98 11.81 16.51 2.79
CA GLY A 98 12.86 15.62 2.27
C GLY A 98 12.21 14.39 1.63
N GLU A 99 12.52 13.18 2.11
CA GLU A 99 11.86 11.96 1.67
C GLU A 99 10.60 11.57 2.44
N ASN A 100 10.38 12.23 3.58
CA ASN A 100 9.24 12.02 4.47
C ASN A 100 8.03 12.85 4.02
N LEU A 101 6.89 12.62 4.69
CA LEU A 101 5.73 13.50 4.59
C LEU A 101 5.50 14.21 5.92
N LYS A 102 4.92 15.40 5.86
CA LYS A 102 4.54 16.19 7.03
C LYS A 102 3.09 16.61 6.91
N ASP A 103 2.31 16.36 7.95
CA ASP A 103 0.92 16.82 8.02
C ASP A 103 0.80 18.25 8.58
N ASN A 104 -0.40 18.82 8.49
CA ASN A 104 -0.68 20.15 9.02
C ASN A 104 -0.62 20.26 10.55
N SER A 105 -0.68 19.13 11.26
CA SER A 105 -0.52 19.08 12.72
C SER A 105 0.96 19.07 13.13
N GLY A 106 1.87 19.00 12.15
CA GLY A 106 3.31 18.97 12.37
C GLY A 106 3.88 17.56 12.56
N ASN A 107 3.08 16.50 12.44
CA ASN A 107 3.57 15.14 12.55
C ASN A 107 4.37 14.75 11.30
N ILE A 108 5.44 14.00 11.52
CA ILE A 108 6.31 13.49 10.46
C ILE A 108 6.01 12.02 10.20
N TRP A 109 5.70 11.72 8.95
CA TRP A 109 5.55 10.38 8.40
C TRP A 109 6.87 9.97 7.78
N VAL A 110 7.61 9.13 8.51
CA VAL A 110 8.96 8.71 8.14
C VAL A 110 8.88 7.67 7.03
N LYS A 111 9.52 7.96 5.90
CA LYS A 111 9.67 7.01 4.79
C LYS A 111 10.44 5.78 5.28
N GLN A 112 9.87 4.60 5.06
CA GLN A 112 10.56 3.35 5.39
C GLN A 112 11.56 2.97 4.30
N PRO A 113 12.61 2.18 4.64
CA PRO A 113 13.62 1.77 3.67
C PRO A 113 13.00 1.08 2.45
N ASN A 114 13.43 1.51 1.26
CA ASN A 114 13.07 0.86 0.01
C ASN A 114 13.60 -0.58 0.00
N LYS A 115 12.71 -1.55 -0.18
CA LYS A 115 13.03 -2.99 -0.18
C LYS A 115 12.23 -3.65 -1.30
N PRO A 116 12.59 -3.38 -2.57
CA PRO A 116 11.78 -3.79 -3.70
C PRO A 116 11.76 -5.31 -3.79
N ASN A 117 10.61 -5.86 -4.14
CA ASN A 117 10.43 -7.29 -4.30
C ASN A 117 9.61 -7.61 -5.56
N ALA A 118 9.79 -8.82 -6.12
CA ALA A 118 9.09 -9.24 -7.32
C ALA A 118 7.56 -9.33 -7.14
N LEU A 119 7.07 -9.44 -5.90
CA LEU A 119 5.64 -9.41 -5.58
C LEU A 119 5.11 -8.00 -5.30
N ASP A 120 5.91 -6.94 -5.37
CA ASP A 120 5.42 -5.59 -5.14
C ASP A 120 4.26 -5.27 -6.10
N GLY A 121 3.22 -4.68 -5.54
CA GLY A 121 2.02 -4.27 -6.26
C GLY A 121 0.73 -4.48 -5.49
N LEU A 122 -0.37 -4.13 -6.16
CA LEU A 122 -1.72 -4.38 -5.72
C LEU A 122 -2.29 -5.62 -6.42
N TRP A 123 -2.63 -6.62 -5.61
CA TRP A 123 -3.13 -7.91 -6.07
C TRP A 123 -4.56 -8.13 -5.62
N ARG A 124 -5.33 -8.88 -6.41
CA ARG A 124 -6.67 -9.36 -6.07
C ARG A 124 -6.72 -10.88 -6.19
N ILE A 125 -7.37 -11.52 -5.21
CA ILE A 125 -7.63 -12.96 -5.34
C ILE A 125 -8.63 -13.22 -6.48
N THR A 126 -8.26 -14.11 -7.37
CA THR A 126 -8.99 -14.47 -8.60
C THR A 126 -9.23 -15.97 -8.73
N GLY A 127 -8.60 -16.77 -7.88
CA GLY A 127 -8.88 -18.20 -7.78
C GLY A 127 -8.54 -18.70 -6.39
N ARG A 128 -9.27 -19.73 -5.94
CA ARG A 128 -9.01 -20.39 -4.68
C ARG A 128 -9.42 -21.85 -4.76
N GLN A 129 -8.60 -22.73 -4.21
CA GLN A 129 -8.95 -24.14 -4.07
C GLN A 129 -10.03 -24.31 -2.99
N GLN A 130 -11.08 -25.07 -3.33
CA GLN A 130 -12.15 -25.48 -2.43
C GLN A 130 -12.43 -26.96 -2.67
N ASN A 131 -12.48 -27.76 -1.60
CA ASN A 131 -12.73 -29.20 -1.69
C ASN A 131 -11.80 -29.94 -2.67
N GLY A 132 -10.54 -29.50 -2.78
CA GLY A 132 -9.55 -30.08 -3.70
C GLY A 132 -9.60 -29.55 -5.14
N GLU A 133 -10.60 -28.75 -5.51
CA GLU A 133 -10.74 -28.21 -6.86
C GLU A 133 -10.48 -26.71 -6.91
N MET A 134 -9.83 -26.25 -7.98
CA MET A 134 -9.56 -24.83 -8.19
C MET A 134 -10.83 -24.12 -8.68
N SER A 135 -11.34 -23.19 -7.88
CA SER A 135 -12.49 -22.36 -8.25
C SER A 135 -12.04 -20.97 -8.69
N THR A 136 -12.58 -20.48 -9.81
CA THR A 136 -12.35 -19.11 -10.28
C THR A 136 -13.28 -18.14 -9.54
N MET A 137 -12.73 -17.01 -9.09
CA MET A 137 -13.46 -15.96 -8.39
C MET A 137 -13.71 -14.79 -9.35
N PRO A 138 -14.95 -14.61 -9.86
CA PRO A 138 -15.25 -13.49 -10.75
C PRO A 138 -15.08 -12.15 -10.02
N ARG A 139 -14.72 -11.11 -10.77
CA ARG A 139 -14.71 -9.75 -10.24
C ARG A 139 -16.14 -9.32 -9.86
N GLY A 140 -16.25 -8.66 -8.73
CA GLY A 140 -17.48 -8.07 -8.17
C GLY A 140 -17.16 -7.13 -7.01
N ASP A 141 -18.18 -6.57 -6.38
CA ASP A 141 -18.02 -5.57 -5.31
C ASP A 141 -17.27 -6.13 -4.12
N ARG A 142 -17.60 -7.36 -3.71
CA ARG A 142 -16.84 -8.07 -2.70
C ARG A 142 -15.48 -8.47 -3.28
N LYS A 143 -14.41 -8.03 -2.65
CA LYS A 143 -13.04 -8.34 -3.07
C LYS A 143 -12.12 -8.57 -1.88
N THR A 144 -11.13 -9.42 -2.09
CA THR A 144 -9.95 -9.48 -1.22
C THR A 144 -8.77 -9.02 -2.05
N ILE A 145 -8.11 -7.98 -1.56
CA ILE A 145 -6.91 -7.41 -2.18
C ILE A 145 -5.72 -7.60 -1.24
N LYS A 146 -4.51 -7.62 -1.81
CA LYS A 146 -3.25 -7.63 -1.07
C LYS A 146 -2.34 -6.54 -1.65
N LEU A 147 -1.97 -5.58 -0.80
CA LEU A 147 -0.94 -4.60 -1.08
C LEU A 147 0.38 -5.18 -0.63
N LEU A 148 1.39 -5.18 -1.51
CA LEU A 148 2.78 -5.52 -1.18
C LEU A 148 3.67 -4.41 -1.68
N VAL A 149 4.49 -3.82 -0.82
CA VAL A 149 5.43 -2.77 -1.22
C VAL A 149 6.55 -2.61 -0.19
N ASP A 150 7.80 -2.47 -0.66
CA ASP A 150 8.97 -2.22 0.20
C ASP A 150 9.07 -3.20 1.39
N GLY A 151 8.78 -4.47 1.16
CA GLY A 151 8.81 -5.51 2.20
C GLY A 151 7.71 -5.40 3.26
N HIS A 152 6.67 -4.59 3.04
CA HIS A 152 5.45 -4.54 3.85
C HIS A 152 4.23 -5.02 3.08
N PHE A 153 3.32 -5.71 3.76
CA PHE A 153 2.10 -6.16 3.14
C PHE A 153 0.88 -5.92 4.01
N GLN A 154 -0.26 -5.87 3.35
CA GLN A 154 -1.57 -6.00 3.97
C GLN A 154 -2.48 -6.72 3.00
N TRP A 155 -3.15 -7.78 3.45
CA TRP A 155 -4.35 -8.26 2.77
C TRP A 155 -5.58 -7.71 3.46
N ILE A 156 -6.64 -7.46 2.70
CA ILE A 156 -7.90 -6.96 3.23
C ILE A 156 -9.08 -7.50 2.41
N ALA A 157 -10.13 -7.97 3.11
CA ALA A 157 -11.38 -8.45 2.54
C ALA A 157 -12.50 -7.45 2.80
N ILE A 158 -13.09 -6.90 1.73
CA ILE A 158 -14.05 -5.78 1.77
C ILE A 158 -15.20 -5.99 0.78
N ASN A 159 -16.27 -5.21 0.94
CA ASN A 159 -17.31 -4.99 -0.05
C ASN A 159 -17.68 -3.50 -0.04
N PRO A 160 -17.04 -2.67 -0.87
CA PRO A 160 -17.27 -1.23 -0.87
C PRO A 160 -18.73 -0.85 -1.15
N ALA A 161 -19.44 -1.61 -1.99
CA ALA A 161 -20.85 -1.33 -2.31
C ALA A 161 -21.81 -1.53 -1.13
N GLN A 162 -21.43 -2.37 -0.16
CA GLN A 162 -22.19 -2.63 1.07
C GLN A 162 -21.55 -2.01 2.31
N HIS A 163 -20.51 -1.19 2.12
CA HIS A 163 -19.66 -0.65 3.20
C HIS A 163 -19.13 -1.78 4.12
N GLY A 164 -18.94 -2.97 3.56
CA GLY A 164 -18.57 -4.17 4.29
C GLY A 164 -17.06 -4.26 4.51
N PHE A 165 -16.66 -4.49 5.75
CA PHE A 165 -15.30 -4.88 6.12
C PHE A 165 -15.36 -6.27 6.74
N TYR A 166 -14.54 -7.20 6.22
CA TYR A 166 -14.56 -8.59 6.68
C TYR A 166 -13.27 -8.99 7.40
N GLY A 167 -12.20 -8.20 7.31
CA GLY A 167 -10.97 -8.41 8.06
C GLY A 167 -9.73 -8.10 7.25
N THR A 168 -8.63 -7.95 7.97
CA THR A 168 -7.31 -7.65 7.42
C THR A 168 -6.21 -8.27 8.27
N GLY A 169 -5.08 -8.57 7.65
CA GLY A 169 -3.83 -8.91 8.33
C GLY A 169 -2.67 -8.36 7.52
N GLY A 170 -1.55 -8.12 8.20
CA GLY A 170 -0.40 -7.53 7.54
C GLY A 170 0.79 -7.38 8.45
N GLY A 171 1.85 -6.85 7.87
CA GLY A 171 3.14 -6.70 8.51
C GLY A 171 4.25 -6.66 7.48
N GLN A 172 5.29 -7.46 7.69
CA GLN A 172 6.45 -7.52 6.80
C GLN A 172 6.42 -8.79 5.96
N TYR A 173 6.93 -8.73 4.74
CA TYR A 173 7.11 -9.91 3.90
C TYR A 173 8.48 -9.97 3.24
N SER A 174 8.80 -11.16 2.77
CA SER A 174 9.85 -11.37 1.78
C SER A 174 9.43 -12.43 0.78
N PHE A 175 9.95 -12.33 -0.44
CA PHE A 175 9.81 -13.36 -1.45
C PHE A 175 11.17 -13.65 -2.07
N LYS A 176 11.68 -14.86 -1.83
CA LYS A 176 12.99 -15.33 -2.30
C LYS A 176 12.91 -16.83 -2.58
N ASN A 177 13.52 -17.29 -3.67
CA ASN A 177 13.57 -18.71 -4.03
C ASN A 177 12.19 -19.39 -4.00
N ASN A 178 11.18 -18.73 -4.58
CA ASN A 178 9.78 -19.19 -4.60
C ASN A 178 9.16 -19.40 -3.21
N LYS A 179 9.73 -18.81 -2.16
CA LYS A 179 9.16 -18.80 -0.81
C LYS A 179 8.67 -17.41 -0.47
N TYR A 180 7.38 -17.30 -0.17
CA TYR A 180 6.73 -16.11 0.36
C TYR A 180 6.61 -16.24 1.87
N SER A 181 7.27 -15.37 2.61
CA SER A 181 7.24 -15.36 4.07
C SER A 181 6.56 -14.10 4.57
N GLU A 182 5.61 -14.25 5.48
CA GLU A 182 4.90 -13.17 6.16
C GLU A 182 5.32 -13.15 7.64
N HIS A 183 5.57 -11.96 8.17
CA HIS A 183 5.70 -11.70 9.60
C HIS A 183 4.58 -10.75 10.03
N LEU A 184 3.68 -11.23 10.90
CA LEU A 184 2.46 -10.51 11.25
C LEU A 184 2.73 -9.43 12.29
N LEU A 185 2.48 -8.17 11.92
CA LEU A 185 2.48 -7.03 12.85
C LEU A 185 1.07 -6.75 13.38
N PHE A 186 0.05 -7.11 12.62
CA PHE A 186 -1.35 -6.91 13.01
C PHE A 186 -2.26 -7.94 12.34
N PHE A 187 -3.35 -8.31 13.04
CA PHE A 187 -4.38 -9.18 12.48
C PHE A 187 -5.73 -8.89 13.13
N SER A 188 -6.70 -8.39 12.35
CA SER A 188 -7.96 -7.84 12.88
C SER A 188 -8.90 -8.90 13.47
N ARG A 189 -8.71 -10.17 13.12
CA ARG A 189 -9.57 -11.27 13.59
C ARG A 189 -9.00 -12.02 14.79
N ASP A 190 -7.70 -11.91 15.04
CA ASP A 190 -7.03 -12.64 16.11
C ASP A 190 -5.67 -12.01 16.47
N ASN A 191 -5.68 -11.18 17.52
CA ASN A 191 -4.48 -10.51 18.01
C ASN A 191 -3.44 -11.50 18.59
N THR A 192 -3.82 -12.73 18.95
CA THR A 192 -2.86 -13.72 19.49
C THR A 192 -1.84 -14.19 18.44
N ARG A 193 -2.08 -13.87 17.17
CA ARG A 193 -1.18 -14.20 16.04
C ARG A 193 -0.13 -13.12 15.76
N VAL A 194 -0.20 -11.96 16.41
CA VAL A 194 0.82 -10.91 16.25
C VAL A 194 2.19 -11.46 16.63
N GLY A 195 3.21 -11.17 15.81
CA GLY A 195 4.56 -11.69 15.94
C GLY A 195 4.79 -13.08 15.34
N SER A 196 3.74 -13.79 14.90
CA SER A 196 3.92 -15.07 14.20
C SER A 196 4.46 -14.88 12.79
N SER A 197 5.23 -15.86 12.33
CA SER A 197 5.72 -15.93 10.95
C SER A 197 5.06 -17.10 10.24
N LEU A 198 4.66 -16.86 9.00
CA LEU A 198 4.07 -17.85 8.10
C LEU A 198 4.96 -17.96 6.87
N GLN A 199 5.06 -19.16 6.31
CA GLN A 199 5.83 -19.41 5.11
C GLN A 199 4.98 -20.19 4.12
N PHE A 200 4.99 -19.72 2.89
CA PHE A 200 4.22 -20.23 1.77
C PHE A 200 5.15 -20.47 0.59
N ASP A 201 4.75 -21.38 -0.27
CA ASP A 201 5.23 -21.47 -1.63
C ASP A 201 4.56 -20.40 -2.50
N GLY A 202 5.35 -19.77 -3.37
CA GLY A 202 4.89 -18.71 -4.24
C GLY A 202 5.55 -18.79 -5.62
N GLU A 203 4.76 -18.63 -6.67
CA GLU A 203 5.25 -18.66 -8.05
C GLU A 203 4.43 -17.71 -8.93
N ILE A 204 5.09 -16.96 -9.82
CA ILE A 204 4.39 -16.13 -10.81
C ILE A 204 4.35 -16.90 -12.14
N LYS A 205 3.13 -17.23 -12.62
CA LYS A 205 2.86 -17.87 -13.91
C LYS A 205 1.93 -17.00 -14.71
N ASP A 206 2.32 -16.64 -15.94
CA ASP A 206 1.50 -15.85 -16.85
C ASP A 206 0.92 -14.57 -16.20
N GLY A 207 1.75 -13.87 -15.42
CA GLY A 207 1.36 -12.66 -14.68
C GLY A 207 0.54 -12.90 -13.41
N LYS A 208 0.14 -14.14 -13.12
CA LYS A 208 -0.62 -14.51 -11.93
C LYS A 208 0.26 -15.12 -10.86
N TRP A 209 0.09 -14.67 -9.63
CA TRP A 209 0.79 -15.21 -8.48
C TRP A 209 0.01 -16.37 -7.86
N HIS A 210 0.59 -17.56 -7.92
CA HIS A 210 0.14 -18.76 -7.22
C HIS A 210 0.72 -18.73 -5.80
N HIS A 211 -0.17 -18.75 -4.81
CA HIS A 211 0.15 -18.70 -3.39
C HIS A 211 -0.35 -19.98 -2.72
N THR A 212 0.58 -20.83 -2.26
CA THR A 212 0.25 -22.16 -1.71
C THR A 212 0.94 -22.43 -0.38
N GLY A 213 0.29 -23.13 0.54
CA GLY A 213 0.90 -23.54 1.81
C GLY A 213 -0.15 -23.82 2.87
N MET A 214 0.20 -23.60 4.14
CA MET A 214 -0.73 -23.76 5.25
C MET A 214 -1.05 -22.42 5.90
N SER A 215 -2.33 -22.19 6.16
CA SER A 215 -2.79 -21.05 6.93
C SER A 215 -2.25 -21.10 8.36
N SER A 216 -2.39 -19.98 9.08
CA SER A 216 -2.12 -19.90 10.51
C SER A 216 -2.88 -20.94 11.35
N LYS A 217 -4.02 -21.45 10.85
CA LYS A 217 -4.87 -22.43 11.53
C LYS A 217 -4.59 -23.88 11.10
N GLY A 218 -3.67 -24.10 10.16
CA GLY A 218 -3.34 -25.42 9.62
C GLY A 218 -4.15 -25.82 8.38
N ASP A 219 -5.11 -24.99 7.95
CA ASP A 219 -5.86 -25.25 6.70
C ASP A 219 -4.99 -25.04 5.46
N ASP A 220 -5.15 -25.91 4.45
CA ASP A 220 -4.49 -25.74 3.16
C ASP A 220 -4.92 -24.44 2.47
N ILE A 221 -3.93 -23.72 1.96
CA ILE A 221 -4.08 -22.54 1.13
C ILE A 221 -3.58 -22.88 -0.26
N HIS A 222 -4.43 -22.63 -1.26
CA HIS A 222 -4.01 -22.51 -2.64
C HIS A 222 -4.87 -21.43 -3.28
N GLU A 223 -4.25 -20.29 -3.54
CA GLU A 223 -4.88 -19.08 -4.03
C GLU A 223 -4.15 -18.59 -5.28
N ILE A 224 -4.90 -18.00 -6.20
CA ILE A 224 -4.37 -17.36 -7.42
C ILE A 224 -4.69 -15.88 -7.34
N TRP A 225 -3.65 -15.07 -7.39
CA TRP A 225 -3.71 -13.62 -7.31
C TRP A 225 -3.37 -13.01 -8.66
N SER A 226 -4.19 -12.07 -9.13
CA SER A 226 -3.94 -11.28 -10.34
C SER A 226 -3.75 -9.81 -9.96
N LYS A 227 -3.10 -9.00 -10.80
CA LYS A 227 -3.00 -7.55 -10.54
C LYS A 227 -4.41 -6.93 -10.52
N GLU A 228 -4.66 -6.05 -9.54
CA GLU A 228 -6.00 -5.47 -9.37
C GLU A 228 -6.35 -4.48 -10.49
N THR A 229 -5.34 -3.85 -11.10
CA THR A 229 -5.50 -2.85 -12.18
C THR A 229 -5.47 -3.44 -13.58
N GLU A 230 -5.34 -4.77 -13.72
CA GLU A 230 -5.44 -5.52 -14.99
C GLU A 230 -6.86 -6.04 -15.27
#